data_AF-A0A2R7SJ43-F1
#
_entry.id   AF-A0A2R7SJ43-F1
#
_cell.length_a   1.000
_cell.length_b   1.000
_cell.length_c   1.000
_cell.angle_alpha   90.00
_cell.angle_beta   90.00
_cell.angle_gamma   90.00
#
_symmetry.space_group_name_H-M   'P 1'
#
loop_
_entity.id
_entity.type
_entity.pdbx_description
1 polymer ?
#
loop_
_entity_poly.entity_id
_entity_poly.type
_entity_poly.pdbx_seq_one_letter_code
_entity_poly.pdbx_strand_id
1 'polypeptide(L)'
;MSLATRCTACGTIFRVVEDQLRVSDGWVRCGRCAQIFDARELLFDIERDAPPPWPAPYSPAVVIDPPPPPAPPPPAPAPAPSMP
;
A
#
# COMPACT_ATOMS: atom_id res chain seq x y z
N MET A 1 6.07 2.05 29.66
CA MET A 1 6.31 3.08 28.63
C MET A 1 5.32 2.86 27.52
N SER A 2 4.67 3.92 27.04
CA SER A 2 3.56 3.81 26.09
C SER A 2 4.10 4.14 24.70
N LEU A 3 4.77 3.18 24.09
CA LEU A 3 5.33 3.37 22.75
C LEU A 3 4.21 3.35 21.71
N ALA A 4 4.28 4.29 20.78
CA ALA A 4 3.44 4.34 19.61
C ALA A 4 4.32 4.50 18.37
N THR A 5 3.81 4.01 17.25
CA THR A 5 4.43 4.22 15.96
C THR A 5 3.40 4.74 14.97
N ARG A 6 3.88 5.43 13.94
CA ARG A 6 3.06 5.97 12.87
C ARG A 6 3.33 5.22 11.57
N CYS A 7 2.27 4.67 10.97
CA CYS A 7 2.40 4.00 9.68
C CYS A 7 2.82 4.98 8.58
N THR A 8 3.88 4.65 7.84
CA THR A 8 4.39 5.46 6.72
C THR A 8 3.41 5.53 5.53
N ALA A 9 2.59 4.49 5.33
CA ALA A 9 1.67 4.42 4.20
C ALA A 9 0.34 5.17 4.42
N CYS A 10 -0.26 5.06 5.60
CA CYS A 10 -1.59 5.61 5.88
C CYS A 10 -1.62 6.63 7.02
N GLY A 11 -0.48 6.87 7.69
CA GLY A 11 -0.36 7.88 8.74
C GLY A 11 -1.04 7.53 10.05
N THR A 12 -1.59 6.32 10.17
CA THR A 12 -2.30 5.85 11.37
C THR A 12 -1.29 5.66 12.51
N ILE A 13 -1.56 6.32 13.63
CA ILE A 13 -0.81 6.14 14.87
C ILE A 13 -1.45 4.99 15.65
N PHE A 14 -0.63 4.04 16.07
CA PHE A 14 -1.07 2.92 16.89
C PHE A 14 -0.02 2.61 17.96
N ARG A 15 -0.49 2.09 19.09
CA ARG A 15 0.39 1.68 20.20
C ARG A 15 1.08 0.37 19.84
N VAL A 16 2.35 0.29 20.17
CA VAL A 16 3.17 -0.92 20.02
C VAL A 16 3.83 -1.25 21.35
N VAL A 17 4.06 -2.53 21.58
CA VAL A 17 4.73 -3.01 22.78
C VAL A 17 6.18 -3.28 22.42
N GLU A 18 7.12 -2.78 23.23
CA GLU A 18 8.57 -2.96 23.00
C GLU A 18 8.94 -4.44 22.86
N ASP A 19 8.29 -5.31 23.64
CA ASP A 19 8.45 -6.75 23.58
C ASP A 19 8.11 -7.33 22.20
N GLN A 20 6.99 -6.90 21.60
CA GLN A 20 6.62 -7.32 20.24
C GLN A 20 7.59 -6.79 19.18
N LEU A 21 8.08 -5.58 19.39
CA LEU A 21 9.06 -4.97 18.50
C LEU A 21 10.39 -5.73 18.53
N ARG A 22 10.81 -6.18 19.72
CA ARG A 22 12.04 -6.92 19.94
C ARG A 22 12.00 -8.33 19.35
N VAL A 23 10.86 -9.02 19.47
CA VAL A 23 10.67 -10.35 18.86
C VAL A 23 10.64 -10.28 17.34
N SER A 24 10.20 -9.17 16.77
CA SER A 24 10.04 -8.97 15.33
C SER A 24 11.20 -8.20 14.68
N ASP A 25 12.35 -8.04 15.37
CA ASP A 25 13.51 -7.29 14.87
C ASP A 25 13.21 -5.84 14.43
N GLY A 26 12.19 -5.20 15.00
CA GLY A 26 11.76 -3.84 14.63
C GLY A 26 10.61 -3.77 13.63
N TRP A 27 10.23 -4.89 13.00
CA TRP A 27 9.22 -4.93 11.96
C TRP A 27 7.79 -4.99 12.53
N VAL A 28 6.89 -4.17 11.98
CA VAL A 28 5.48 -4.16 12.37
C VAL A 28 4.56 -4.10 11.16
N ARG A 29 3.36 -4.66 11.32
CA ARG A 29 2.29 -4.58 10.32
C ARG A 29 1.22 -3.61 10.80
N CYS A 30 0.87 -2.63 9.96
CA CYS A 30 -0.21 -1.70 10.27
C CYS A 30 -1.56 -2.43 10.32
N GLY A 31 -2.29 -2.33 11.43
CA GLY A 31 -3.63 -2.91 11.57
C GLY A 31 -4.70 -2.30 10.65
N ARG A 32 -4.42 -1.17 9.99
CA ARG A 32 -5.37 -0.47 9.12
C ARG A 32 -5.17 -0.75 7.62
N CYS A 33 -3.95 -0.62 7.12
CA CYS A 33 -3.63 -0.85 5.70
C CYS A 33 -2.82 -2.12 5.45
N ALA A 34 -2.50 -2.91 6.48
CA ALA A 34 -1.67 -4.09 6.40
C ALA A 34 -0.23 -3.87 5.88
N GLN A 35 0.22 -2.61 5.74
CA GLN A 35 1.59 -2.29 5.33
C GLN A 35 2.61 -2.76 6.37
N ILE A 36 3.69 -3.39 5.92
CA ILE A 36 4.82 -3.80 6.76
C ILE A 36 5.90 -2.72 6.67
N PHE A 37 6.39 -2.25 7.81
CA PHE A 37 7.42 -1.21 7.89
C PHE A 37 8.26 -1.37 9.17
N ASP A 38 9.41 -0.70 9.23
CA ASP A 38 10.23 -0.66 10.45
C ASP A 38 9.64 0.38 11.42
N ALA A 39 9.14 -0.09 12.56
CA ALA A 39 8.51 0.80 13.52
C ALA A 39 9.50 1.77 14.16
N ARG A 40 10.79 1.40 14.21
CA ARG A 40 11.86 2.15 14.90
C ARG A 40 12.10 3.52 14.26
N GLU A 41 11.79 3.67 12.97
CA GLU A 41 11.94 4.94 12.25
C GLU A 41 10.93 6.01 12.72
N LEU A 42 9.73 5.60 13.13
CA LEU A 42 8.67 6.49 13.64
C LEU A 42 8.17 6.08 15.02
N LEU A 43 9.04 5.51 15.86
CA LEU A 43 8.72 5.11 17.23
C LEU A 43 8.84 6.32 18.16
N PHE A 44 7.81 6.59 18.95
CA PHE A 44 7.81 7.67 19.94
C PHE A 44 6.98 7.28 21.16
N ASP A 45 7.24 7.90 22.31
CA ASP A 45 6.41 7.71 23.50
C ASP A 45 5.20 8.66 23.42
N ILE A 46 3.98 8.10 23.30
CA ILE A 46 2.76 8.90 23.08
C ILE A 46 2.34 9.73 24.29
N GLU A 47 2.86 9.40 25.48
CA GLU A 47 2.52 10.10 26.73
C GLU A 47 3.51 11.24 27.01
N ARG A 48 4.72 11.15 26.43
CA ARG A 48 5.81 12.10 26.68
C ARG A 48 6.16 12.98 25.50
N ASP A 49 5.97 12.49 24.27
CA ASP A 49 6.48 13.12 23.07
C ASP A 49 5.38 13.47 22.07
N ALA A 50 5.63 14.50 21.26
CA ALA A 50 4.71 14.90 20.21
C ALA A 50 4.86 13.94 19.01
N PRO A 51 3.77 13.60 18.29
CA PRO A 51 3.89 12.71 17.14
C PRO A 51 4.83 13.29 16.09
N PRO A 52 5.82 12.52 15.60
CA PRO A 52 6.69 12.99 14.54
C PRO A 52 5.88 13.39 13.31
N PRO A 53 6.33 14.43 12.58
CA PRO A 53 5.66 14.89 11.37
C PRO A 53 5.55 13.74 10.37
N TRP A 54 4.37 13.56 9.79
CA TRP A 54 4.18 12.56 8.75
C TRP A 54 4.86 13.06 7.48
N PRO A 55 5.86 12.35 6.92
CA PRO A 55 6.21 12.58 5.53
C PRO A 55 4.97 12.36 4.69
N ALA A 56 4.60 13.35 3.87
CA ALA A 56 3.47 13.24 2.96
C ALA A 56 3.60 11.91 2.18
N PRO A 57 2.50 11.14 2.01
CA PRO A 57 2.58 9.84 1.36
C PRO A 57 3.31 10.00 0.04
N TYR A 58 4.39 9.24 -0.13
CA TYR A 58 5.04 9.07 -1.42
C TYR A 58 3.99 8.42 -2.31
N SER A 59 3.23 9.25 -3.01
CA SER A 59 2.23 8.77 -3.95
C SER A 59 3.04 8.04 -5.00
N PRO A 60 2.97 6.69 -5.11
CA PRO A 60 3.51 6.06 -6.30
C PRO A 60 2.73 6.71 -7.43
N ALA A 61 3.44 7.45 -8.28
CA ALA A 61 2.87 8.06 -9.46
C ALA A 61 1.98 6.99 -10.11
N VAL A 62 0.71 7.33 -10.27
CA VAL A 62 -0.32 6.52 -10.92
C VAL A 62 0.34 5.66 -11.98
N VAL A 63 0.39 4.35 -11.75
CA VAL A 63 0.69 3.42 -12.84
C VAL A 63 -0.50 3.57 -13.76
N ILE A 64 -0.30 4.37 -14.81
CA ILE A 64 -1.28 4.53 -15.87
C ILE A 64 -1.46 3.12 -16.43
N ASP A 65 -2.62 2.54 -16.18
CA ASP A 65 -3.04 1.28 -16.77
C ASP A 65 -2.78 1.39 -18.29
N PRO A 66 -1.90 0.55 -18.88
CA PRO A 66 -1.71 0.57 -20.31
C PRO A 66 -3.06 0.23 -20.95
N PRO A 67 -3.55 1.03 -21.91
CA PRO A 67 -4.88 0.82 -22.49
C PRO A 67 -4.98 -0.61 -23.05
N PRO A 68 -6.15 -1.27 -22.91
CA PRO A 68 -6.32 -2.62 -23.40
C PRO A 68 -6.02 -2.69 -24.90
N PRO A 69 -5.39 -3.76 -25.39
CA PRO A 69 -5.07 -3.89 -26.80
C PRO A 69 -6.35 -3.83 -27.65
N PRO A 70 -6.31 -3.21 -28.84
CA PRO A 70 -7.48 -3.11 -29.70
C PRO A 70 -7.97 -4.51 -30.08
N ALA A 71 -9.28 -4.74 -29.94
CA ALA A 71 -9.91 -6.00 -30.28
C ALA A 71 -9.68 -6.34 -31.77
N PRO A 72 -9.49 -7.63 -32.13
CA PRO A 72 -9.33 -8.02 -33.53
C PRO A 72 -10.59 -7.68 -34.34
N PRO A 73 -10.44 -7.28 -35.61
CA PRO A 73 -11.58 -6.99 -36.46
C PRO A 73 -12.42 -8.26 -36.68
N PRO A 74 -13.76 -8.13 -36.79
CA PRO A 74 -14.61 -9.27 -37.07
C PRO A 74 -14.24 -9.88 -38.44
N PRO A 75 -14.28 -11.21 -38.58
CA PRO A 75 -14.06 -11.85 -39.87
C PRO A 75 -15.11 -11.35 -40.88
N ALA A 76 -14.64 -10.89 -42.04
CA ALA A 76 -15.48 -10.42 -43.12
C ALA A 76 -16.42 -11.56 -43.59
N PRO A 77 -17.69 -11.26 -43.90
CA PRO A 77 -18.60 -12.26 -44.42
C PRO A 77 -18.37 -12.55 -45.91
N ALA A 78 -18.52 -13.84 -46.23
CA ALA A 78 -19.04 -14.42 -47.47
C ALA A 78 -18.01 -14.74 -48.59
N PRO A 79 -18.33 -15.67 -49.53
CA PRO A 79 -19.59 -15.72 -50.27
C PRO A 79 -20.40 -17.01 -50.07
N ALA A 80 -21.72 -16.88 -50.07
CA ALA A 80 -22.61 -18.01 -50.31
C ALA A 80 -22.46 -18.44 -51.78
N PRO A 81 -22.33 -19.74 -52.08
CA PRO A 81 -22.35 -20.22 -53.46
C PRO A 81 -23.76 -20.04 -54.03
N SER A 82 -23.92 -19.06 -54.91
CA SER A 82 -25.03 -18.99 -55.84
C SER A 82 -24.96 -20.22 -56.75
N MET A 83 -25.97 -21.08 -56.71
CA MET A 83 -26.17 -22.10 -57.75
C MET A 83 -27.54 -21.90 -58.42
N PRO A 84 -27.59 -22.06 -59.76
CA PRO A 84 -28.75 -21.79 -60.62
C PRO A 84 -29.87 -22.83 -60.52
#